data_AF-A0A4Y2CFC1-F1
#
_entry.id   AF-A0A4Y2CFC1-F1
#
_cell.length_a   1.000
_cell.length_b   1.000
_cell.length_c   1.000
_cell.angle_alpha   90.00
_cell.angle_beta   90.00
_cell.angle_gamma   90.00
#
_symmetry.space_group_name_H-M   'P 1'
#
loop_
_entity.id
_entity.type
_entity.pdbx_description
1 polymer ?
#
loop_
_entity_poly.entity_id
_entity_poly.type
_entity_poly.pdbx_seq_one_letter_code
_entity_poly.pdbx_strand_id
1 'polypeptide(L)'
;MTAWAVSGWRVLSHNPLTVLSSGAFVGLMNLEDLDLRECGLQTLPPAVFDDLSKLGSLLLDGNKLETFPPYIFQNLKRLQIL
;
A
#
# COMPACT_ATOMS: atom_id res chain seq x y z
N MET A 1 4.19 9.18 -25.42
CA MET A 1 2.97 8.37 -25.63
C MET A 1 3.23 6.99 -25.03
N THR A 2 3.13 6.87 -23.71
CA THR A 2 3.30 5.59 -23.00
C THR A 2 2.00 5.29 -22.27
N ALA A 3 1.38 4.20 -22.70
CA ALA A 3 0.11 3.71 -22.19
C ALA A 3 0.33 3.06 -20.82
N TRP A 4 -0.14 3.71 -19.75
CA TRP A 4 -0.18 3.16 -18.39
C TRP A 4 -1.61 2.79 -17.94
N ALA A 5 -2.59 2.89 -18.84
CA ALA A 5 -3.98 2.58 -18.56
C ALA A 5 -4.33 1.15 -19.00
N VAL A 6 -4.03 0.15 -18.15
CA VAL A 6 -4.85 -1.09 -18.03
C VAL A 6 -4.62 -1.91 -16.74
N SER A 7 -3.61 -1.65 -15.89
CA SER A 7 -3.43 -2.40 -14.61
C SER A 7 -2.60 -1.61 -13.58
N GLY A 8 -2.95 -0.34 -13.34
CA GLY A 8 -2.05 0.74 -12.94
C GLY A 8 -1.47 0.82 -11.52
N TRP A 9 -1.51 -0.22 -10.67
CA TRP A 9 -0.99 -0.10 -9.29
C TRP A 9 0.04 -1.16 -8.87
N ARG A 10 0.42 -2.07 -9.77
CA ARG A 10 1.42 -3.11 -9.52
C ARG A 10 2.88 -2.62 -9.37
N VAL A 11 3.15 -1.32 -9.50
CA VAL A 11 4.50 -0.79 -9.73
C VAL A 11 4.85 0.34 -8.75
N LEU A 12 4.92 0.02 -7.46
CA LEU A 12 5.69 0.84 -6.51
C LEU A 12 6.91 0.10 -5.94
N SER A 13 6.97 -1.23 -6.06
CA SER A 13 8.11 -2.02 -5.60
C SER A 13 9.42 -1.60 -6.28
N HIS A 14 10.52 -1.67 -5.52
CA HIS A 14 11.88 -1.33 -5.97
C HIS A 14 12.15 0.15 -6.28
N ASN A 15 11.28 1.08 -5.84
CA ASN A 15 11.63 2.50 -5.75
C ASN A 15 11.97 2.84 -4.30
N PRO A 16 12.99 3.66 -4.01
CA PRO A 16 13.26 4.13 -2.67
C PRO A 16 12.15 5.10 -2.23
N LEU A 17 11.03 4.54 -1.79
CA LEU A 17 9.97 5.24 -1.09
C LEU A 17 10.31 5.15 0.39
N THR A 18 11.31 5.91 0.82
CA THR A 18 11.68 5.95 2.24
C THR A 18 10.53 6.47 3.12
N VAL A 19 9.59 7.22 2.52
CA VAL A 19 8.40 7.80 3.17
C VAL A 19 7.20 7.72 2.22
N LEU A 20 6.10 7.13 2.70
CA LEU A 20 4.78 7.25 2.07
C LEU A 20 4.10 8.55 2.53
N SER A 21 3.42 9.24 1.61
CA SER A 21 2.51 10.34 1.98
C SER A 21 1.26 9.78 2.66
N SER A 22 0.72 10.47 3.66
CA SER A 22 -0.54 10.08 4.32
C SER A 22 -1.73 10.01 3.36
N GLY A 23 -1.66 10.73 2.23
CA GLY A 23 -2.68 10.73 1.19
C GLY A 23 -2.40 9.80 0.01
N ALA A 24 -1.39 8.92 0.09
CA ALA A 24 -0.90 8.17 -1.08
C ALA A 24 -1.96 7.32 -1.79
N PHE A 25 -2.96 6.83 -1.04
CA PHE A 25 -3.98 5.90 -1.55
C PHE A 25 -5.42 6.38 -1.32
N VAL A 26 -5.62 7.67 -1.00
CA VAL A 26 -6.95 8.25 -0.78
C VAL A 26 -7.80 8.10 -2.05
N GLY A 27 -9.04 7.66 -1.87
CA GLY A 27 -10.02 7.45 -2.95
C GLY A 27 -9.84 6.15 -3.75
N LEU A 28 -8.82 5.33 -3.48
CA LEU A 28 -8.58 4.07 -4.20
C LEU A 28 -9.46 2.91 -3.69
N MET A 29 -10.77 3.16 -3.55
CA MET A 29 -11.74 2.22 -2.96
C MET A 29 -11.93 0.92 -3.76
N ASN A 30 -11.49 0.90 -5.01
CA ASN A 30 -11.56 -0.27 -5.89
C ASN A 30 -10.22 -0.99 -6.05
N LEU A 31 -9.18 -0.60 -5.31
CA LEU A 31 -7.89 -1.29 -5.33
C LEU A 31 -8.04 -2.69 -4.70
N GLU A 32 -7.58 -3.72 -5.42
CA GLU A 32 -7.65 -5.11 -4.97
C GLU A 32 -6.26 -5.64 -4.57
N ASP A 33 -5.21 -5.19 -5.26
CA ASP A 33 -3.82 -5.59 -5.00
C ASP A 33 -2.92 -4.36 -4.84
N LEU A 34 -2.10 -4.34 -3.78
CA LEU A 34 -1.11 -3.31 -3.52
C LEU A 34 0.25 -3.95 -3.18
N ASP A 35 1.23 -3.74 -4.04
CA ASP A 35 2.61 -4.22 -3.85
C ASP A 35 3.54 -3.06 -3.46
N LEU A 36 4.02 -3.09 -2.23
CA LEU A 36 4.95 -2.14 -1.63
C LEU A 36 6.26 -2.84 -1.20
N ARG A 37 6.57 -4.01 -1.75
CA ARG A 37 7.77 -4.76 -1.38
C ARG A 37 9.05 -4.02 -1.77
N GLU A 38 10.07 -4.19 -0.95
CA GLU A 38 11.43 -3.69 -1.22
C GLU A 38 11.51 -2.18 -1.48
N CYS A 39 10.59 -1.41 -0.88
CA CYS A 39 10.52 0.06 -1.01
C CYS A 39 11.43 0.80 0.00
N GLY A 40 11.99 0.08 0.98
CA GLY A 40 12.80 0.68 2.04
C GLY A 40 12.00 1.48 3.07
N LEU A 41 10.69 1.21 3.19
CA LEU A 41 9.79 1.88 4.13
C LEU A 41 10.25 1.60 5.57
N GLN A 42 10.41 2.66 6.37
CA GLN A 42 10.75 2.55 7.79
C GLN A 42 9.53 2.70 8.69
N THR A 43 8.56 3.50 8.25
CA THR A 43 7.30 3.73 8.94
C THR A 43 6.16 3.80 7.91
N LEU A 44 4.94 3.60 8.39
CA LEU A 44 3.71 3.84 7.63
C LEU A 44 2.97 5.02 8.27
N PRO A 45 2.46 5.97 7.48
CA PRO A 45 1.56 6.99 8.00
C PRO A 45 0.31 6.33 8.59
N PRO A 46 -0.24 6.85 9.70
CA PRO A 46 -1.54 6.42 10.19
C PRO A 46 -2.61 6.56 9.10
N ALA A 47 -3.58 5.64 9.08
CA ALA A 47 -4.72 5.66 8.16
C ALA A 47 -4.37 5.59 6.65
N VAL A 48 -3.12 5.34 6.27
CA VAL A 48 -2.69 5.35 4.85
C VAL A 48 -3.46 4.34 3.97
N PHE A 49 -4.06 3.32 4.58
CA PHE A 49 -4.84 2.28 3.90
C PHE A 49 -6.35 2.36 4.15
N ASP A 50 -6.87 3.42 4.79
CA ASP A 50 -8.27 3.46 5.27
C ASP A 50 -9.31 3.35 4.16
N ASP A 51 -9.05 3.92 2.98
CA ASP A 51 -9.98 3.90 1.86
C ASP A 51 -9.96 2.57 1.07
N LEU A 52 -9.00 1.68 1.36
CA LEU A 52 -8.74 0.46 0.58
C LEU A 52 -9.69 -0.70 0.95
N SER A 53 -10.98 -0.42 1.01
CA SER A 53 -12.02 -1.35 1.48
C SER A 53 -12.15 -2.65 0.66
N LYS A 54 -11.68 -2.66 -0.59
CA LYS A 54 -11.68 -3.84 -1.46
C LYS A 54 -10.35 -4.58 -1.56
N LEU A 55 -9.31 -4.10 -0.86
CA LEU A 55 -7.97 -4.69 -0.95
C LEU A 55 -8.00 -6.14 -0.45
N GLY A 56 -7.56 -7.04 -1.31
CA GLY A 56 -7.39 -8.46 -1.04
C GLY A 56 -5.94 -8.84 -0.77
N SER A 57 -4.99 -8.18 -1.42
CA SER A 57 -3.55 -8.40 -1.23
C SER A 57 -2.81 -7.10 -0.93
N LEU A 58 -2.07 -7.10 0.17
CA LEU A 58 -1.10 -6.06 0.52
C LEU A 58 0.24 -6.76 0.71
N LEU A 59 1.28 -6.37 -0.04
CA LEU A 59 2.60 -6.97 0.10
C LEU A 59 3.59 -5.93 0.63
N LEU A 60 4.14 -6.17 1.82
CA LEU A 60 5.05 -5.24 2.52
C LEU A 60 6.44 -5.82 2.80
N ASP A 61 6.74 -7.03 2.31
CA ASP A 61 8.02 -7.71 2.50
C ASP A 61 9.23 -6.90 2.01
N GLY A 62 10.40 -7.14 2.61
CA GLY A 62 11.64 -6.48 2.19
C GLY A 62 11.71 -4.99 2.52
N ASN A 63 10.81 -4.47 3.35
CA ASN A 63 10.91 -3.14 3.95
C ASN A 63 11.67 -3.15 5.28
N LYS A 64 11.85 -1.97 5.88
CA LYS A 64 12.51 -1.75 7.17
C LYS A 64 11.50 -1.36 8.25
N LEU A 65 10.27 -1.85 8.12
CA LEU A 65 9.18 -1.57 9.06
C LEU A 65 9.44 -2.32 10.36
N GLU A 66 9.74 -1.60 11.44
CA GLU A 66 9.92 -2.19 12.77
C GLU A 66 8.61 -2.30 13.53
N THR A 67 7.69 -1.35 13.27
CA THR A 67 6.39 -1.28 13.95
C THR A 67 5.29 -0.86 12.98
N PHE A 68 4.07 -1.23 13.32
CA PHE A 68 2.86 -0.80 12.62
C PHE A 68 2.09 0.20 13.49
N PRO A 69 1.56 1.30 12.92
CA PRO A 69 0.64 2.15 13.63
C PRO A 69 -0.58 1.34 14.14
N PRO A 70 -1.15 1.69 15.29
CA PRO A 70 -2.37 1.07 15.77
C PRO A 70 -3.47 1.14 14.70
N TYR A 71 -4.22 0.05 14.56
CA TYR A 71 -5.38 -0.02 13.68
C TYR A 71 -5.10 0.20 12.18
N ILE A 72 -3.83 0.15 11.73
CA ILE A 72 -3.45 0.44 10.33
C ILE A 72 -4.15 -0.45 9.28
N PHE A 73 -4.62 -1.63 9.67
CA PHE A 73 -5.34 -2.57 8.80
C PHE A 73 -6.84 -2.66 9.11
N GLN A 74 -7.37 -1.83 10.02
CA GLN A 74 -8.74 -1.99 10.54
C GLN A 74 -9.82 -1.92 9.45
N ASN A 75 -9.58 -1.17 8.38
CA ASN A 75 -10.53 -0.93 7.29
C ASN A 75 -10.33 -1.86 6.09
N LEU A 76 -9.29 -2.71 6.11
CA LEU A 76 -9.00 -3.68 5.05
C LEU A 76 -9.88 -4.92 5.20
N LYS A 77 -11.20 -4.75 5.07
CA LYS A 77 -12.21 -5.78 5.37
C LYS A 77 -12.15 -7.00 4.45
N ARG A 78 -11.48 -6.89 3.30
CA ARG A 78 -11.34 -7.97 2.32
C ARG A 78 -9.92 -8.55 2.27
N LEU A 79 -9.02 -8.11 3.13
CA LEU A 79 -7.62 -8.54 3.09
C LEU A 79 -7.50 -10.03 3.37
N GLN A 80 -6.82 -10.73 2.48
CA GLN A 80 -6.55 -12.16 2.55
C GLN A 80 -5.06 -12.44 2.60
N ILE A 81 -4.25 -11.58 1.99
CA ILE A 81 -2.79 -11.71 1.89
C ILE A 81 -2.16 -10.41 2.43
N LEU A 82 -1.24 -10.55 3.38
CA LEU A 82 -0.46 -9.47 4.02
C LEU A 82 1.04 -9.82 4.01
#